data_AF-A0A355AJI0-F1
#
_entry.id   AF-A0A355AJI0-F1
#
_cell.length_a   1.000
_cell.length_b   1.000
_cell.length_c   1.000
_cell.angle_alpha   90.00
_cell.angle_beta   90.00
_cell.angle_gamma   90.00
#
_symmetry.space_group_name_H-M   'P 1'
#
loop_
_entity.id
_entity.type
_entity.pdbx_description
1 polymer ?
#
loop_
_entity_poly.entity_id
_entity_poly.type
_entity_poly.pdbx_seq_one_letter_code
_entity_poly.pdbx_strand_id
1 'polypeptide(L)'
;QHGIDEFRDGPWSFTSPALVNTIYGRWWHPEDEHAGSNPIPESPLPWTGDYEDGLGNKITMAAYANPEDRNDETKRADGYGITRFEFDKQKIVFQCFPRFTTQGADGAPKQFPGWPVTVPLEGPPKD
;
A
#
# COMPACT_ATOMS: atom_id res chain seq x y z
N GLN A 1 -4.33 6.46 1.97
CA GLN A 1 -5.38 7.08 2.81
C GLN A 1 -6.17 8.03 1.95
N HIS A 2 -7.49 7.99 1.99
CA HIS A 2 -8.31 8.96 1.25
C HIS A 2 -8.40 10.27 2.03
N GLY A 3 -8.67 11.36 1.32
CA GLY A 3 -9.05 12.64 1.88
C GLY A 3 -10.56 12.90 1.74
N ILE A 4 -11.14 13.61 2.69
CA ILE A 4 -12.52 14.11 2.69
C ILE A 4 -12.48 15.61 2.40
N ASP A 5 -11.98 16.40 3.35
CA ASP A 5 -11.83 17.85 3.22
C ASP A 5 -10.40 18.18 2.76
N GLU A 6 -9.41 17.57 3.41
CA GLU A 6 -7.97 17.72 3.12
C GLU A 6 -7.32 16.38 2.76
N PHE A 7 -6.03 16.38 2.43
CA PHE A 7 -5.30 15.11 2.34
C PHE A 7 -5.18 14.49 3.74
N ARG A 8 -5.27 13.15 3.82
CA ARG A 8 -4.98 12.35 5.03
C ARG A 8 -5.93 12.52 6.21
N ASP A 9 -7.11 13.08 6.00
CA ASP A 9 -8.15 13.22 7.03
C ASP A 9 -9.27 12.15 6.90
N GLY A 10 -9.23 11.33 5.85
CA GLY A 10 -10.20 10.31 5.58
C GLY A 10 -9.73 8.89 5.91
N PRO A 11 -10.53 7.87 5.54
CA PRO A 11 -10.26 6.49 5.90
C PRO A 11 -9.03 5.93 5.20
N TRP A 12 -8.41 4.96 5.86
CA TRP A 12 -7.43 4.08 5.25
C TRP A 12 -8.11 3.03 4.39
N SER A 13 -7.57 2.81 3.20
CA SER A 13 -8.01 1.76 2.30
C SER A 13 -6.81 0.94 1.90
N PHE A 14 -6.97 -0.38 1.93
CA PHE A 14 -5.97 -1.33 1.50
C PHE A 14 -6.65 -2.35 0.58
N THR A 15 -6.06 -2.56 -0.58
CA THR A 15 -6.49 -3.60 -1.53
C THR A 15 -5.32 -4.55 -1.71
N SER A 16 -5.56 -5.85 -1.48
CA SER A 16 -4.53 -6.86 -1.70
C SER A 16 -4.17 -6.94 -3.19
N PRO A 17 -2.94 -7.37 -3.52
CA PRO A 17 -2.58 -7.68 -4.89
C PRO A 17 -3.50 -8.77 -5.45
N ALA A 18 -3.58 -8.85 -6.77
CA ALA A 18 -4.23 -10.00 -7.39
C ALA A 18 -3.46 -11.27 -7.01
N LEU A 19 -4.17 -12.38 -6.77
CA LEU A 19 -3.52 -13.67 -6.47
C LEU A 19 -2.68 -14.17 -7.68
N VAL A 20 -3.04 -13.70 -8.87
CA VAL A 20 -2.31 -13.88 -10.13
C VAL A 20 -2.49 -12.62 -10.98
N ASN A 21 -1.42 -11.87 -11.24
CA ASN A 21 -1.46 -10.58 -11.94
C ASN A 21 -1.01 -10.73 -13.41
N THR A 22 -1.81 -11.44 -14.21
CA THR A 22 -1.45 -11.84 -15.60
C THR A 22 -2.13 -10.99 -16.67
N ILE A 23 -3.45 -11.07 -16.82
CA ILE A 23 -4.18 -10.48 -17.97
C ILE A 23 -4.38 -8.97 -17.78
N TYR A 24 -4.90 -8.56 -16.63
CA TYR A 24 -5.14 -7.16 -16.27
C TYR A 24 -4.18 -6.73 -15.18
N GLY A 25 -2.94 -6.42 -15.58
CA GLY A 25 -1.91 -5.90 -14.69
C GLY A 25 -2.41 -4.67 -13.92
N ARG A 26 -2.33 -4.69 -12.58
CA ARG A 26 -2.72 -3.56 -11.72
C ARG A 26 -1.51 -2.88 -11.15
N TRP A 27 -1.27 -1.63 -11.52
CA TRP A 27 -0.08 -0.88 -11.12
C TRP A 27 -0.50 0.50 -10.61
N TRP A 28 0.30 1.07 -9.74
CA TRP A 28 0.25 2.48 -9.40
C TRP A 28 1.30 3.22 -10.22
N HIS A 29 0.88 4.20 -11.02
CA HIS A 29 1.78 4.95 -11.89
C HIS A 29 1.23 6.38 -12.03
N PRO A 30 1.75 7.36 -11.26
CA PRO A 30 1.32 8.74 -11.42
C PRO A 30 1.70 9.25 -12.82
N GLU A 31 0.93 10.20 -13.35
CA GLU A 31 1.06 10.69 -14.73
C GLU A 31 2.45 11.28 -15.02
N ASP A 32 3.02 12.00 -14.06
CA ASP A 32 4.32 12.65 -14.19
C ASP A 32 5.49 11.78 -13.70
N GLU A 33 5.23 10.56 -13.20
CA GLU A 33 6.24 9.67 -12.60
C GLU A 33 7.02 10.30 -11.42
N HIS A 34 6.45 11.30 -10.75
CA HIS A 34 7.06 11.93 -9.57
C HIS A 34 6.36 11.51 -8.27
N ALA A 35 7.04 11.78 -7.16
CA ALA A 35 6.44 11.71 -5.83
C ALA A 35 5.29 12.73 -5.74
N GLY A 36 4.24 12.35 -5.02
CA GLY A 36 3.16 13.25 -4.68
C GLY A 36 3.63 14.31 -3.70
N SER A 37 2.79 15.29 -3.42
CA SER A 37 3.10 16.29 -2.39
C SER A 37 3.26 15.57 -1.04
N ASN A 38 4.16 16.05 -0.16
CA ASN A 38 4.39 15.42 1.15
C ASN A 38 4.64 13.89 1.07
N PRO A 39 5.69 13.43 0.38
CA PRO A 39 5.97 11.99 0.24
C PRO A 39 6.11 11.31 1.60
N ILE A 40 5.85 10.00 1.65
CA ILE A 40 6.01 9.24 2.89
C ILE A 40 7.49 9.26 3.30
N PRO A 41 7.82 9.78 4.49
CA PRO A 41 9.21 9.85 4.93
C PRO A 41 9.90 8.48 4.90
N GLU A 42 11.13 8.45 4.41
CA GLU A 42 11.98 7.25 4.34
C GLU A 42 11.37 6.08 3.53
N SER A 43 10.33 6.34 2.74
CA SER A 43 9.75 5.35 1.85
C SER A 43 10.77 4.88 0.81
N PRO A 44 10.91 3.56 0.58
CA PRO A 44 11.73 3.05 -0.53
C PRO A 44 11.04 3.20 -1.89
N LEU A 45 9.79 3.68 -1.91
CA LEU A 45 8.97 3.79 -3.10
C LEU A 45 8.96 5.24 -3.61
N PRO A 46 9.30 5.49 -4.89
CA PRO A 46 9.46 6.84 -5.42
C PRO A 46 8.14 7.61 -5.56
N TRP A 47 7.00 6.92 -5.67
CA TRP A 47 5.71 7.55 -6.00
C TRP A 47 4.73 7.54 -4.83
N THR A 48 5.23 7.84 -3.64
CA THR A 48 4.40 8.04 -2.46
C THR A 48 4.11 9.52 -2.23
N GLY A 49 3.05 9.81 -1.48
CA GLY A 49 2.62 11.18 -1.20
C GLY A 49 1.16 11.43 -1.57
N ASP A 50 0.81 12.71 -1.63
CA ASP A 50 -0.52 13.25 -1.87
C ASP A 50 -0.72 13.53 -3.36
N TYR A 51 -1.81 13.00 -3.90
CA TYR A 51 -2.22 13.09 -5.31
C TYR A 51 -3.73 13.34 -5.39
N GLU A 52 -4.16 14.02 -6.44
CA GLU A 52 -5.56 13.97 -6.85
C GLU A 52 -5.73 12.86 -7.90
N ASP A 53 -6.76 12.03 -7.76
CA ASP A 53 -7.10 11.06 -8.79
C ASP A 53 -7.78 11.72 -10.00
N GLY A 54 -8.07 10.96 -11.05
CA GLY A 54 -8.69 11.48 -12.29
C GLY A 54 -10.11 12.04 -12.11
N LEU A 55 -10.72 11.89 -10.94
CA LEU A 55 -12.02 12.48 -10.58
C LEU A 55 -11.87 13.66 -9.61
N GLY A 56 -10.64 14.04 -9.25
CA GLY A 56 -10.34 15.10 -8.28
C GLY A 56 -10.44 14.65 -6.83
N ASN A 57 -10.53 13.35 -6.53
CA ASN A 57 -10.52 12.88 -5.14
C ASN A 57 -9.11 12.96 -4.58
N LYS A 58 -8.99 13.45 -3.35
CA LYS A 58 -7.73 13.50 -2.61
C LYS A 58 -7.33 12.08 -2.18
N ILE A 59 -6.15 11.64 -2.61
CA ILE A 59 -5.56 10.37 -2.19
C ILE A 59 -4.13 10.55 -1.74
N THR A 60 -3.78 9.89 -0.63
CA THR A 60 -2.39 9.76 -0.19
C THR A 60 -1.94 8.33 -0.42
N MET A 61 -1.01 8.13 -1.35
CA MET A 61 -0.42 6.84 -1.64
C MET A 61 0.68 6.52 -0.62
N ALA A 62 0.40 5.57 0.27
CA ALA A 62 1.33 5.18 1.33
C ALA A 62 2.32 4.08 0.89
N ALA A 63 1.82 3.09 0.15
CA ALA A 63 2.62 1.99 -0.40
C ALA A 63 1.91 1.38 -1.61
N TYR A 64 2.68 0.88 -2.58
CA TYR A 64 2.20 0.21 -3.77
C TYR A 64 3.20 -0.87 -4.21
N ALA A 65 2.72 -1.86 -4.95
CA ALA A 65 3.52 -2.94 -5.50
C ALA A 65 3.24 -3.07 -6.99
N ASN A 66 4.24 -2.76 -7.81
CA ASN A 66 4.14 -2.85 -9.27
C ASN A 66 4.93 -4.06 -9.78
N PRO A 67 4.48 -4.70 -10.87
CA PRO A 67 5.26 -5.75 -11.51
C PRO A 67 6.56 -5.18 -12.11
N GLU A 68 7.66 -5.89 -11.94
CA GLU A 68 8.92 -5.59 -12.64
C GLU A 68 8.90 -6.20 -14.05
N ASP A 69 8.38 -7.42 -14.18
CA ASP A 69 8.19 -8.11 -15.46
C ASP A 69 6.94 -8.97 -15.38
N ARG A 70 5.98 -8.72 -16.27
CA ARG A 70 4.71 -9.47 -16.30
C ARG A 70 4.82 -10.84 -16.95
N ASN A 71 5.88 -11.09 -17.73
CA ASN A 71 6.09 -12.38 -18.37
C ASN A 71 6.68 -13.39 -17.38
N ASP A 72 7.49 -12.94 -16.43
CA ASP A 72 8.04 -13.74 -15.34
C ASP A 72 7.04 -13.88 -14.18
N GLU A 73 6.62 -15.11 -13.88
CA GLU A 73 5.65 -15.37 -12.82
C GLU A 73 6.11 -14.93 -11.43
N THR A 74 7.42 -14.81 -11.20
CA THR A 74 7.99 -14.39 -9.92
C THR A 74 8.03 -12.87 -9.74
N LYS A 75 7.76 -12.10 -10.82
CA LYS A 75 7.92 -10.64 -10.88
C LYS A 75 6.64 -9.88 -11.24
N ARG A 76 5.49 -10.56 -11.18
CA ARG A 76 4.17 -10.01 -11.51
C ARG A 76 3.57 -9.14 -10.39
N ALA A 77 4.22 -9.03 -9.24
CA ALA A 77 3.68 -8.38 -8.05
C ALA A 77 2.30 -8.93 -7.61
N ASP A 78 2.07 -10.22 -7.87
CA ASP A 78 0.95 -10.98 -7.33
C ASP A 78 1.26 -11.49 -5.92
N GLY A 79 0.21 -11.81 -5.15
CA GLY A 79 0.40 -12.27 -3.78
C GLY A 79 -0.85 -12.16 -2.92
N TYR A 80 -0.65 -11.82 -1.65
CA TYR A 80 -1.75 -11.70 -0.68
C TYR A 80 -1.49 -10.58 0.33
N GLY A 81 -2.58 -10.07 0.89
CA GLY A 81 -2.56 -9.08 1.96
C GLY A 81 -3.06 -9.66 3.28
N ILE A 82 -2.58 -9.13 4.40
CA ILE A 82 -3.10 -9.41 5.74
C ILE A 82 -3.33 -8.07 6.42
N THR A 83 -4.54 -7.85 6.93
CA THR A 83 -4.84 -6.73 7.83
C THR A 83 -4.96 -7.27 9.25
N ARG A 84 -4.11 -6.81 10.17
CA ARG A 84 -4.15 -7.17 11.59
C ARG A 84 -4.70 -6.02 12.40
N PHE A 85 -5.72 -6.29 13.19
CA PHE A 85 -6.23 -5.37 14.20
C PHE A 85 -5.60 -5.73 15.54
N GLU A 86 -4.67 -4.91 16.01
CA GLU A 86 -4.00 -5.08 17.30
C GLU A 86 -4.70 -4.18 18.33
N PHE A 87 -5.82 -4.66 18.88
CA PHE A 87 -6.68 -3.88 19.77
C PHE A 87 -5.98 -3.44 21.05
N ASP A 88 -5.13 -4.30 21.63
CA ASP A 88 -4.31 -3.99 22.81
C ASP A 88 -3.35 -2.82 22.56
N LYS A 89 -2.87 -2.67 21.32
CA LYS A 89 -1.94 -1.61 20.90
C LYS A 89 -2.62 -0.46 20.15
N GLN A 90 -3.95 -0.49 20.03
CA GLN A 90 -4.75 0.52 19.32
C GLN A 90 -4.19 0.85 17.93
N LYS A 91 -3.84 -0.19 17.15
CA LYS A 91 -3.31 -0.02 15.79
C LYS A 91 -3.85 -1.05 14.81
N ILE A 92 -3.86 -0.67 13.55
CA ILE A 92 -4.12 -1.55 12.41
C ILE A 92 -2.81 -1.68 11.63
N VAL A 93 -2.43 -2.92 11.30
CA VAL A 93 -1.22 -3.21 10.52
C VAL A 93 -1.63 -3.85 9.20
N PHE A 94 -1.40 -3.14 8.11
CA PHE A 94 -1.54 -3.67 6.75
C PHE A 94 -0.22 -4.30 6.33
N GLN A 95 -0.30 -5.55 5.89
CA GLN A 95 0.82 -6.33 5.43
C GLN A 95 0.55 -6.83 4.01
N CYS A 96 1.59 -6.87 3.17
CA CYS A 96 1.46 -7.27 1.78
C CYS A 96 2.65 -8.10 1.35
N PHE A 97 2.40 -9.31 0.85
CA PHE A 97 3.42 -10.31 0.56
C PHE A 97 3.37 -10.73 -0.90
N PRO A 98 4.53 -10.92 -1.56
CA PRO A 98 4.60 -11.60 -2.85
C PRO A 98 4.09 -13.05 -2.73
N ARG A 99 3.50 -13.56 -3.82
CA ARG A 99 3.10 -14.97 -3.92
C ARG A 99 4.29 -15.90 -3.68
N PHE A 100 5.42 -15.60 -4.32
CA PHE A 100 6.68 -16.34 -4.22
C PHE A 100 7.65 -15.66 -3.27
N THR A 101 7.18 -15.37 -2.04
CA THR A 101 8.01 -14.71 -1.03
C THR A 101 9.13 -15.63 -0.51
N THR A 102 10.24 -15.01 -0.13
CA THR A 102 11.38 -15.66 0.54
C THR A 102 11.41 -15.28 2.01
N GLN A 103 12.11 -16.05 2.83
CA GLN A 103 12.30 -15.70 4.25
C GLN A 103 13.25 -14.50 4.40
N GLY A 104 12.90 -13.63 5.34
CA GLY A 104 13.74 -12.57 5.89
C GLY A 104 14.78 -13.13 6.87
N ALA A 105 15.65 -12.25 7.37
CA ALA A 105 16.70 -12.62 8.32
C ALA A 105 16.15 -13.15 9.65
N ASP A 106 14.92 -12.78 10.00
CA ASP A 106 14.18 -13.23 11.17
C ASP A 106 13.37 -14.52 10.91
N GLY A 107 13.47 -15.11 9.72
CA GLY A 107 12.70 -16.29 9.30
C GLY A 107 11.26 -15.98 8.88
N ALA A 108 10.79 -14.74 9.01
CA ALA A 108 9.46 -14.34 8.58
C ALA A 108 9.42 -14.10 7.06
N PRO A 109 8.29 -14.31 6.37
CA PRO A 109 8.19 -14.00 4.94
C PRO A 109 8.45 -12.52 4.65
N LYS A 110 9.20 -12.22 3.58
CA LYS A 110 9.43 -10.84 3.14
C LYS A 110 8.16 -10.25 2.54
N GLN A 111 7.90 -8.99 2.88
CA GLN A 111 6.83 -8.19 2.32
C GLN A 111 7.31 -7.43 1.07
N PHE A 112 6.37 -6.88 0.30
CA PHE A 112 6.72 -5.90 -0.73
C PHE A 112 7.35 -4.65 -0.08
N PRO A 113 8.23 -3.91 -0.80
CA PRO A 113 8.77 -2.64 -0.31
C PRO A 113 7.65 -1.66 0.08
N GLY A 114 7.85 -0.91 1.17
CA GLY A 114 6.83 0.01 1.72
C GLY A 114 5.85 -0.63 2.71
N TRP A 115 5.88 -1.96 2.89
CA TRP A 115 5.12 -2.65 3.93
C TRP A 115 6.03 -3.18 5.06
N PRO A 116 5.51 -3.33 6.29
CA PRO A 116 4.12 -3.11 6.69
C PRO A 116 3.75 -1.62 6.83
N VAL A 117 2.49 -1.29 6.57
CA VAL A 117 1.93 0.05 6.87
C VAL A 117 1.13 -0.04 8.16
N THR A 118 1.50 0.74 9.17
CA THR A 118 0.84 0.76 10.48
C THR A 118 0.11 2.08 10.69
N VAL A 119 -1.13 2.01 11.12
CA VAL A 119 -1.98 3.19 11.34
C VAL A 119 -2.70 3.09 12.69
N PRO A 120 -3.10 4.21 13.31
CA PRO A 120 -3.92 4.17 14.51
C PRO A 120 -5.23 3.44 14.28
N LEU A 121 -5.69 2.68 15.28
CA LEU A 121 -7.06 2.20 15.33
C LEU A 121 -7.94 3.35 15.85
N GLU A 122 -8.56 4.09 14.95
CA GLU A 122 -9.54 5.10 15.32
C GLU A 122 -10.88 4.41 15.61
N GLY A 123 -11.41 4.67 16.81
CA GLY A 123 -12.79 4.31 17.13
C GLY A 123 -13.78 5.28 16.49
N PRO A 124 -15.09 4.98 16.50
CA PRO A 124 -16.09 6.00 16.18
C PRO A 124 -15.86 7.24 17.06
N PRO A 125 -16.18 8.46 16.58
CA PRO A 125 -16.17 9.66 17.42
C PRO A 125 -16.87 9.34 18.74
N LYS A 126 -16.20 9.64 19.86
CA LYS A 126 -16.88 9.59 21.15
C LYS A 126 -17.74 10.85 21.20
N ASP A 127 -19.06 10.66 21.12
CA ASP A 127 -20.05 11.71 21.35
C ASP A 127 -19.79 12.48 22.65
#